data_AF-A0A4Z0R058-F1
#
_entry.id   AF-A0A4Z0R058-F1
#
_cell.length_a   1.000
_cell.length_b   1.000
_cell.length_c   1.000
_cell.angle_alpha   90.00
_cell.angle_beta   90.00
_cell.angle_gamma   90.00
#
_symmetry.space_group_name_H-M   'P 1'
#
loop_
_entity.id
_entity.type
_entity.pdbx_description
1 polymer ?
#
loop_
_entity_poly.entity_id
_entity_poly.type
_entity_poly.pdbx_seq_one_letter_code
_entity_poly.pdbx_strand_id
1 'polypeptide(L)'
;MRETLKSELLGLKSLVKNAENAVFVAYNEVQLAKRNLQTFEDEILLDKADGIKIDSKDAEIRTAQMREATKSYRLKVIDAEYKFEGRKVVLAGLRTELTISLALVELVKGVA
;
A
#
# COMPACT_ATOMS: atom_id res chain seq x y z
N MET A 1 30.90 22.21 4.09
CA MET A 1 30.22 22.05 2.78
C MET A 1 30.28 20.61 2.27
N ARG A 2 31.47 20.04 1.98
CA ARG A 2 31.58 18.66 1.45
C ARG A 2 31.07 17.57 2.41
N GLU A 3 31.41 17.67 3.69
CA GLU A 3 30.93 16.73 4.72
C GLU A 3 29.43 16.88 5.01
N THR A 4 28.90 18.10 4.94
CA THR A 4 27.47 18.40 5.07
C THR A 4 26.68 17.71 3.95
N LEU A 5 27.10 17.90 2.70
CA LEU A 5 26.48 17.29 1.52
C LEU A 5 26.54 15.75 1.56
N LYS A 6 27.66 15.20 2.02
CA LYS A 6 27.82 13.75 2.21
C LYS A 6 26.84 13.22 3.27
N SER A 7 26.69 13.93 4.39
CA SER A 7 25.75 13.57 5.44
C SER A 7 24.30 13.61 4.94
N GLU A 8 23.92 14.67 4.21
CA GLU A 8 22.59 14.82 3.61
C GLU A 8 22.27 13.70 2.62
N LEU A 9 23.19 13.37 1.71
CA LEU A 9 23.01 12.27 0.75
C LEU A 9 22.89 10.90 1.43
N LEU A 10 23.66 10.65 2.48
CA LEU A 10 23.55 9.42 3.27
C LEU A 10 22.21 9.35 4.01
N GLY A 11 21.75 10.48 4.55
CA GLY A 11 20.42 10.61 5.16
C GLY A 11 19.31 10.30 4.16
N LEU A 12 19.36 10.93 2.99
CA LEU A 12 18.36 10.73 1.93
C LEU A 12 18.32 9.28 1.43
N LYS A 13 19.49 8.64 1.25
CA LYS A 13 19.58 7.21 0.93
C LYS A 13 18.91 6.34 2.00
N SER A 14 19.11 6.65 3.28
CA SER A 14 18.47 5.94 4.38
C SER A 14 16.94 6.11 4.35
N LEU A 15 16.46 7.34 4.11
CA LEU A 15 15.04 7.63 3.96
C LEU A 15 14.41 6.88 2.79
N VAL A 16 15.07 6.83 1.63
CA VAL A 16 14.62 6.04 0.47
C VAL A 16 14.49 4.57 0.84
N LYS A 17 15.52 3.97 1.46
CA LYS A 17 15.48 2.56 1.89
C LYS A 17 14.32 2.28 2.84
N ASN A 18 14.08 3.17 3.81
CA ASN A 18 12.98 3.03 4.76
C ASN A 18 11.62 3.15 4.06
N ALA A 19 11.49 4.05 3.08
CA ALA A 19 10.28 4.21 2.28
C ALA A 19 10.03 2.98 1.38
N GLU A 20 11.06 2.40 0.77
CA GLU A 20 10.97 1.14 0.01
C GLU A 20 10.44 0.00 0.89
N ASN A 21 10.98 -0.15 2.10
CA ASN A 21 10.50 -1.14 3.05
C ASN A 21 9.03 -0.87 3.45
N ALA A 22 8.66 0.40 3.66
CA ALA A 22 7.27 0.76 3.98
C ALA A 22 6.30 0.44 2.83
N VAL A 23 6.71 0.64 1.57
CA VAL A 23 5.92 0.23 0.39
C VAL A 23 5.75 -1.28 0.35
N PHE A 24 6.81 -2.04 0.62
CA PHE A 24 6.75 -3.50 0.66
C PHE A 24 5.81 -4.01 1.77
N VAL A 25 5.90 -3.45 2.97
CA VAL A 25 4.99 -3.81 4.09
C VAL A 25 3.53 -3.49 3.72
N ALA A 26 3.25 -2.28 3.22
CA ALA A 26 1.90 -1.89 2.83
C ALA A 26 1.35 -2.76 1.69
N TYR A 27 2.19 -3.18 0.74
CA TYR A 27 1.79 -4.15 -0.28
C TYR A 27 1.33 -5.47 0.33
N ASN A 28 2.09 -6.01 1.29
CA ASN A 28 1.72 -7.26 1.97
C ASN A 28 0.42 -7.11 2.77
N GLU A 29 0.18 -5.96 3.39
CA GLU A 29 -1.09 -5.65 4.06
C GLU A 29 -2.28 -5.68 3.09
N VAL A 30 -2.12 -5.11 1.88
CA VAL A 30 -3.15 -5.20 0.82
C VAL A 30 -3.43 -6.65 0.44
N GLN A 31 -2.38 -7.45 0.24
CA GLN A 31 -2.54 -8.86 -0.12
C GLN A 31 -3.24 -9.65 0.99
N LEU A 32 -2.88 -9.40 2.25
CA LEU A 32 -3.53 -10.02 3.39
C LEU A 32 -4.99 -9.61 3.52
N ALA A 33 -5.32 -8.32 3.38
CA ALA A 33 -6.69 -7.83 3.43
C ALA A 33 -7.56 -8.46 2.33
N LYS A 34 -7.02 -8.60 1.11
CA LYS A 34 -7.70 -9.26 -0.01
C LYS A 34 -7.94 -10.74 0.25
N ARG A 35 -6.95 -11.45 0.79
CA ARG A 35 -7.11 -12.86 1.18
C ARG A 35 -8.18 -13.02 2.26
N ASN A 36 -8.16 -12.17 3.28
CA ASN A 36 -9.16 -12.21 4.35
C ASN A 36 -10.58 -11.94 3.83
N LEU A 37 -10.74 -11.00 2.89
CA LEU A 37 -12.02 -10.77 2.22
C LEU A 37 -12.46 -12.03 1.46
N GLN A 38 -11.58 -12.62 0.67
CA GLN A 38 -11.89 -13.83 -0.10
C GLN A 38 -12.24 -15.01 0.82
N THR A 39 -11.47 -15.26 1.87
CA THR A 39 -11.74 -16.32 2.84
C THR A 39 -13.11 -16.12 3.50
N PHE A 40 -13.47 -14.88 3.84
CA PHE A 40 -14.77 -14.59 4.44
C PHE A 40 -15.92 -14.74 3.43
N GLU A 41 -15.72 -14.32 2.17
CA GLU A 41 -16.67 -14.59 1.08
C GLU A 41 -16.89 -16.10 0.88
N ASP A 42 -15.82 -16.90 0.92
CA ASP A 42 -15.89 -18.37 0.83
C ASP A 42 -16.61 -18.99 2.04
N GLU A 43 -16.35 -18.50 3.26
CA GLU A 43 -17.05 -18.94 4.47
C GLU A 43 -18.55 -18.68 4.38
N ILE A 44 -18.97 -17.53 3.87
CA ILE A 44 -20.38 -17.21 3.67
C ILE A 44 -21.00 -18.14 2.62
N LEU A 45 -20.32 -18.38 1.50
CA LEU A 45 -20.81 -19.25 0.44
C LEU A 45 -20.94 -20.73 0.88
N LEU A 46 -20.08 -21.16 1.80
CA LEU A 46 -20.07 -22.52 2.34
C LEU A 46 -20.96 -22.70 3.58
N ASP A 47 -21.74 -21.68 3.94
CA ASP A 47 -22.58 -21.66 5.16
C ASP A 47 -21.77 -21.93 6.45
N LYS A 48 -20.52 -21.49 6.45
CA LYS A 48 -19.58 -21.59 7.58
C LYS A 48 -19.42 -20.26 8.33
N ALA A 49 -19.93 -19.17 7.76
CA ALA A 49 -19.93 -17.87 8.41
C ALA A 49 -21.08 -17.77 9.42
N ASP A 50 -20.74 -17.80 10.70
CA ASP A 50 -21.72 -17.73 11.79
C ASP A 50 -22.64 -16.51 11.66
N GLY A 51 -23.95 -16.75 11.67
CA GLY A 51 -24.97 -15.70 11.68
C GLY A 51 -25.20 -14.98 10.36
N ILE A 52 -24.54 -15.39 9.27
CA ILE A 52 -24.72 -14.80 7.94
C ILE A 52 -25.34 -15.83 7.00
N LYS A 53 -26.62 -15.65 6.70
CA LYS A 53 -27.34 -16.50 5.74
C LYS A 53 -27.71 -15.71 4.50
N ILE A 54 -27.17 -16.13 3.35
CA ILE A 54 -27.60 -15.63 2.05
C ILE A 54 -28.80 -16.47 1.59
N ASP A 55 -30.00 -16.02 1.93
CA ASP A 55 -31.26 -16.74 1.63
C ASP A 55 -32.03 -15.99 0.53
N SER A 56 -31.67 -16.24 -0.72
CA SER A 56 -32.47 -15.80 -1.86
C SER A 56 -32.21 -16.62 -3.12
N LYS A 57 -33.29 -16.98 -3.83
CA LYS A 57 -33.21 -17.56 -5.17
C LYS A 57 -32.84 -16.52 -6.23
N ASP A 58 -33.01 -15.24 -5.92
CA ASP A 58 -32.68 -14.11 -6.78
C ASP A 58 -31.19 -13.74 -6.68
N ALA A 59 -30.51 -13.66 -7.82
CA ALA A 59 -29.07 -13.38 -7.88
C ALA A 59 -28.70 -11.95 -7.45
N GLU A 60 -29.56 -10.96 -7.69
CA GLU A 60 -29.32 -9.57 -7.31
C GLU A 60 -29.41 -9.41 -5.79
N ILE A 61 -30.42 -10.03 -5.17
CA ILE A 61 -30.59 -10.02 -3.72
C ILE A 61 -29.40 -10.74 -3.04
N ARG A 62 -28.96 -11.89 -3.56
CA ARG A 62 -27.75 -12.57 -3.04
C ARG A 62 -26.52 -11.68 -3.14
N THR A 63 -26.36 -10.96 -4.26
CA THR A 63 -25.23 -10.05 -4.46
C THR A 63 -25.26 -8.89 -3.47
N ALA A 64 -26.44 -8.32 -3.21
CA ALA A 64 -26.61 -7.26 -2.22
C ALA A 64 -26.31 -7.74 -0.80
N GLN A 65 -26.83 -8.91 -0.41
CA GLN A 65 -26.55 -9.54 0.89
C GLN A 65 -25.05 -9.82 1.08
N MET A 66 -24.38 -10.36 0.06
CA MET A 66 -22.94 -10.59 0.10
C MET A 66 -22.15 -9.28 0.27
N ARG A 67 -22.53 -8.22 -0.46
CA ARG A 67 -21.89 -6.90 -0.34
C ARG A 67 -22.05 -6.31 1.04
N GLU A 68 -23.23 -6.42 1.65
CA GLU A 68 -23.46 -5.90 3.00
C GLU A 68 -22.68 -6.71 4.05
N ALA A 69 -22.73 -8.03 3.97
CA ALA A 69 -21.99 -8.93 4.86
C ALA A 69 -20.47 -8.68 4.82
N THR A 70 -19.92 -8.40 3.64
CA THR A 70 -18.47 -8.22 3.43
C THR A 70 -18.00 -6.77 3.52
N LYS A 71 -18.90 -5.82 3.80
CA LYS A 71 -18.64 -4.39 3.77
C LYS A 71 -17.42 -3.97 4.60
N SER A 72 -17.29 -4.50 5.81
CA SER A 72 -16.17 -4.18 6.71
C SER A 72 -14.82 -4.67 6.15
N TYR A 73 -14.79 -5.84 5.52
CA TYR A 73 -13.59 -6.39 4.88
C TYR A 73 -13.22 -5.62 3.61
N ARG A 74 -14.21 -5.22 2.82
CA ARG A 74 -13.99 -4.34 1.65
C ARG A 74 -13.42 -2.99 2.05
N LEU A 75 -13.91 -2.39 3.13
CA LEU A 75 -13.35 -1.16 3.68
C LEU A 75 -11.89 -1.33 4.13
N LYS A 76 -11.54 -2.48 4.74
CA LYS A 76 -10.15 -2.79 5.10
C LYS A 76 -9.24 -2.90 3.87
N VAL A 77 -9.73 -3.49 2.78
CA VAL A 77 -8.98 -3.54 1.51
C VAL A 77 -8.75 -2.13 0.97
N ILE A 78 -9.79 -1.29 0.93
CA ILE A 78 -9.70 0.09 0.45
C ILE A 78 -8.70 0.90 1.29
N ASP A 79 -8.75 0.80 2.61
CA ASP A 79 -7.82 1.50 3.51
C ASP A 79 -6.36 1.04 3.29
N ALA A 80 -6.13 -0.27 3.15
CA ALA A 80 -4.81 -0.81 2.85
C ALA A 80 -4.28 -0.33 1.49
N GLU A 81 -5.14 -0.30 0.45
CA GLU A 81 -4.78 0.19 -0.88
C GLU A 81 -4.45 1.69 -0.86
N TYR A 82 -5.23 2.48 -0.14
CA TYR A 82 -4.96 3.91 0.04
C TYR A 82 -3.60 4.15 0.72
N LYS A 83 -3.30 3.40 1.79
CA LYS A 83 -2.00 3.45 2.46
C LYS A 83 -0.87 3.06 1.52
N PHE A 84 -1.03 1.98 0.76
CA PHE A 84 -0.02 1.52 -0.21
C PHE A 84 0.29 2.57 -1.27
N GLU A 85 -0.73 3.17 -1.88
CA GLU A 85 -0.54 4.25 -2.85
C GLU A 85 0.11 5.49 -2.22
N GLY A 86 -0.30 5.85 -0.99
CA GLY A 86 0.35 6.93 -0.24
C GLY A 86 1.86 6.68 -0.01
N ARG A 87 2.24 5.44 0.33
CA ARG A 87 3.67 5.08 0.49
C ARG A 87 4.44 5.14 -0.82
N LYS A 88 3.82 4.75 -1.95
CA LYS A 88 4.44 4.87 -3.29
C LYS A 88 4.73 6.32 -3.66
N VAL A 89 3.80 7.22 -3.38
CA VAL A 89 3.98 8.67 -3.62
C VAL A 89 5.16 9.20 -2.81
N VAL A 90 5.25 8.86 -1.52
CA VAL A 90 6.38 9.27 -0.66
C VAL A 90 7.71 8.75 -1.21
N LEU A 91 7.78 7.47 -1.60
CA LEU A 91 8.98 6.88 -2.18
C LEU A 91 9.38 7.58 -3.50
N ALA A 92 8.42 7.89 -4.36
CA ALA A 92 8.67 8.60 -5.62
C ALA A 92 9.24 10.01 -5.36
N GLY A 93 8.72 10.72 -4.36
CA GLY A 93 9.25 12.02 -3.93
C GLY A 93 10.71 11.93 -3.49
N LEU A 94 11.01 11.02 -2.55
CA LEU A 94 12.39 10.84 -2.04
C LEU A 94 13.38 10.40 -3.12
N ARG A 95 12.96 9.55 -4.07
CA ARG A 95 13.79 9.17 -5.22
C ARG A 95 14.07 10.36 -6.13
N THR A 96 13.06 11.21 -6.37
CA THR A 96 13.22 12.43 -7.16
C THR A 96 14.20 13.39 -6.48
N GLU A 97 14.07 13.62 -5.18
CA GLU A 97 15.00 14.44 -4.39
C GLU A 97 16.43 13.90 -4.44
N LEU A 98 16.59 12.58 -4.40
CA LEU A 98 17.91 11.95 -4.50
C LEU A 98 18.52 12.17 -5.89
N THR A 99 17.74 12.00 -6.95
CA THR A 99 18.17 12.26 -8.33
C THR A 99 18.59 13.71 -8.52
N ILE A 100 17.80 14.67 -8.02
CA ILE A 100 18.13 16.10 -8.09
C ILE A 100 19.42 16.39 -7.31
N SER A 101 19.54 15.88 -6.08
CA SER A 101 20.73 16.08 -5.25
C SER A 101 22.00 15.54 -5.93
N LEU A 102 21.92 14.37 -6.56
CA LEU A 102 23.04 13.79 -7.31
C LEU A 102 23.41 14.62 -8.54
N ALA A 103 22.41 15.08 -9.31
CA ALA A 103 22.66 15.95 -10.47
C ALA A 103 23.32 17.27 -10.07
N LEU A 104 22.90 17.88 -8.96
CA LEU A 104 23.54 19.10 -8.42
C LEU A 104 24.99 18.84 -7.99
N VAL A 105 25.28 17.70 -7.36
CA VAL A 105 26.65 17.30 -7.01
C VAL A 105 27.52 17.17 -8.27
N GLU A 106 26.99 16.56 -9.34
CA GLU A 106 27.69 16.41 -10.62
C GLU A 106 27.95 17.75 -11.29
N LEU A 107 26.96 18.64 -11.32
CA LEU A 107 27.11 20.00 -11.84
C LEU A 107 28.24 20.75 -11.11
N VAL A 108 28.26 20.71 -9.78
CA VAL A 108 29.31 21.37 -8.98
C VAL A 108 30.69 20.76 -9.24
N LYS A 109 30.77 19.45 -9.52
CA LYS A 109 32.04 18.79 -9.88
C LYS A 109 32.52 19.14 -11.31
N GLY A 110 31.60 19.38 -12.24
CA GLY A 110 31.92 19.71 -13.64
C GLY A 110 32.21 21.20 -13.91
N VAL A 111 31.98 22.07 -12.91
CA VAL A 111 32.34 23.51 -12.94
C VAL A 111 33.76 23.76 -12.37
N ALA A 112 34.53 22.70 -12.10
CA ALA A 112 35.90 22.74 -11.59
C ALA A 112 36.94 22.40 -12.67
#